data_AF-A0A962ZHA3-F1
#
_entry.id   AF-A0A962ZHA3-F1
#
_cell.length_a   1.000
_cell.length_b   1.000
_cell.length_c   1.000
_cell.angle_alpha   90.00
_cell.angle_beta   90.00
_cell.angle_gamma   90.00
#
_symmetry.space_group_name_H-M   'P 1'
#
loop_
_entity.id
_entity.type
_entity.pdbx_description
1 polymer ?
#
loop_
_entity_poly.entity_id
_entity_poly.type
_entity_poly.pdbx_seq_one_letter_code
_entity_poly.pdbx_strand_id
1 'polypeptide(L)'
;MSKYFALALGCGTRNRNDDWLEVYFPDPMLHPDDALIEAIREEVDYTGGNVALELNHRQISHIAREWREAGSEHAASYAVAMQETRRPVVLVILQTDAAPSSTPEAYLKLHLLSHRLVKPHGTDLSGIFPLLPNVAWTNEGAVDLEELPERQLMARLDGRLLEV
;
A
#
# COMPACT_ATOMS: atom_id res chain seq x y z
N MET A 1 24.95 1.36 -2.21
CA MET A 1 23.77 0.55 -1.86
C MET A 1 22.77 1.51 -1.24
N SER A 2 21.50 1.40 -1.62
CA SER A 2 20.41 2.20 -1.03
C SER A 2 20.40 2.05 0.48
N LYS A 3 20.08 3.11 1.21
CA LYS A 3 19.84 3.09 2.66
C LYS A 3 18.52 2.40 3.02
N TYR A 4 17.65 2.21 2.02
CA TYR A 4 16.30 1.71 2.20
C TYR A 4 16.18 0.31 1.59
N PHE A 5 15.47 -0.57 2.30
CA PHE A 5 15.18 -1.91 1.85
C PHE A 5 14.13 -1.88 0.72
N ALA A 6 13.00 -1.21 0.95
CA ALA A 6 11.94 -1.12 -0.05
C ALA A 6 11.11 0.16 0.07
N LEU A 7 10.47 0.55 -1.02
CA LEU A 7 9.56 1.70 -1.12
C LEU A 7 8.38 1.33 -2.02
N ALA A 8 7.18 1.71 -1.63
CA ALA A 8 6.04 1.65 -2.53
C ALA A 8 4.97 2.68 -2.17
N LEU A 9 4.36 3.25 -3.20
CA LEU A 9 3.12 4.01 -3.10
C LEU A 9 1.96 3.12 -3.53
N GLY A 10 0.95 2.98 -2.69
CA GLY A 10 -0.17 2.09 -2.92
C GLY A 10 -1.51 2.73 -2.59
N CYS A 11 -2.58 2.14 -3.10
CA CYS A 11 -3.94 2.44 -2.69
C CYS A 11 -4.60 1.15 -2.19
N GLY A 12 -5.52 1.27 -1.24
CA GLY A 12 -6.13 0.08 -0.64
C GLY A 12 -7.53 0.34 -0.13
N THR A 13 -8.01 -0.59 0.69
CA THR A 13 -9.38 -0.57 1.22
C THR A 13 -9.35 -0.68 2.73
N ARG A 14 -10.22 0.07 3.39
CA ARG A 14 -10.47 0.02 4.83
C ARG A 14 -11.90 -0.38 5.14
N ASN A 15 -12.10 -1.00 6.29
CA ASN A 15 -13.43 -1.19 6.86
C ASN A 15 -13.93 0.11 7.54
N ARG A 16 -15.13 0.06 8.10
CA ARG A 16 -15.75 1.17 8.85
C ARG A 16 -15.03 1.54 10.16
N ASN A 17 -14.12 0.68 10.64
CA ASN A 17 -13.30 0.92 11.82
C ASN A 17 -11.92 1.53 11.48
N ASP A 18 -11.71 1.91 10.22
CA ASP A 18 -10.43 2.39 9.67
C ASP A 18 -9.29 1.36 9.69
N ASP A 19 -9.60 0.06 9.82
CA ASP A 19 -8.61 -1.00 9.68
C ASP A 19 -8.33 -1.28 8.20
N TRP A 20 -7.05 -1.43 7.85
CA TRP A 20 -6.62 -1.83 6.52
C TRP A 20 -6.99 -3.28 6.22
N LEU A 21 -7.71 -3.51 5.12
CA LEU A 21 -8.05 -4.85 4.65
C LEU A 21 -7.02 -5.37 3.63
N GLU A 22 -6.61 -4.49 2.71
CA GLU A 22 -5.66 -4.78 1.65
C GLU A 22 -5.00 -3.50 1.14
N VAL A 23 -3.84 -3.67 0.49
CA VAL A 23 -3.18 -2.61 -0.26
C VAL A 23 -2.63 -3.16 -1.57
N TYR A 24 -2.87 -2.44 -2.65
CA TYR A 24 -2.28 -2.69 -3.97
C TYR A 24 -1.12 -1.73 -4.25
N PHE A 25 0.04 -2.29 -4.60
CA PHE A 25 1.24 -1.54 -4.98
C PHE A 25 1.57 -1.79 -6.45
N PRO A 26 1.32 -0.83 -7.37
CA PRO A 26 1.55 -1.03 -8.79
C PRO A 26 3.03 -1.10 -9.18
N ASP A 27 3.92 -0.45 -8.43
CA ASP A 27 5.35 -0.35 -8.72
C ASP A 27 6.18 -0.43 -7.43
N PRO A 28 6.21 -1.58 -6.75
CA PRO A 28 7.02 -1.75 -5.55
C PRO A 28 8.51 -1.76 -5.93
N MET A 29 9.33 -1.03 -5.17
CA MET A 29 10.76 -0.88 -5.42
C MET A 29 11.57 -1.60 -4.34
N LEU A 30 12.48 -2.47 -4.75
CA LEU A 30 13.52 -3.03 -3.88
C LEU A 30 14.80 -2.20 -4.04
N HIS A 31 15.39 -1.75 -2.93
CA HIS A 31 16.55 -0.86 -2.91
C HIS A 31 16.37 0.40 -3.78
N PRO A 32 15.34 1.22 -3.50
CA PRO A 32 15.06 2.44 -4.27
C PRO A 32 16.23 3.42 -4.23
N ASP A 33 16.29 4.35 -5.17
CA ASP A 33 17.20 5.49 -5.06
C ASP A 33 16.85 6.30 -3.79
N ASP A 34 17.84 6.56 -2.94
CA ASP A 34 17.70 7.36 -1.73
C ASP A 34 17.07 8.72 -2.04
N ALA A 35 17.35 9.29 -3.22
CA ALA A 35 16.82 10.57 -3.65
C ALA A 35 15.28 10.61 -3.67
N LEU A 36 14.61 9.49 -3.97
CA LEU A 36 13.14 9.42 -4.01
C LEU A 36 12.50 9.60 -2.63
N ILE A 37 13.19 9.17 -1.58
CA ILE A 37 12.71 9.24 -0.20
C ILE A 37 13.15 10.57 0.42
N GLU A 38 14.40 10.98 0.20
CA GLU A 38 14.89 12.24 0.75
C GLU A 38 14.15 13.46 0.17
N ALA A 39 13.74 13.43 -1.11
CA ALA A 39 12.98 14.54 -1.71
C ALA A 39 11.58 14.76 -1.11
N ILE A 40 10.98 13.71 -0.53
CA ILE A 40 9.62 13.78 0.03
C ILE A 40 9.60 13.74 1.56
N ARG A 41 10.77 13.52 2.19
CA ARG A 41 10.93 13.20 3.61
C ARG A 41 10.23 14.18 4.54
N GLU A 42 10.43 15.48 4.32
CA GLU A 42 9.86 16.53 5.15
C GLU A 42 8.35 16.64 4.97
N GLU A 43 7.85 16.49 3.74
CA GLU A 43 6.43 16.64 3.43
C GLU A 43 5.57 15.50 4.00
N VAL A 44 6.15 14.30 4.10
CA VAL A 44 5.48 13.11 4.66
C VAL A 44 5.84 12.86 6.13
N ASP A 45 6.55 13.78 6.78
CA ASP A 45 6.99 13.68 8.18
C ASP A 45 7.79 12.39 8.50
N TYR A 46 8.62 11.91 7.57
CA TYR A 46 9.38 10.67 7.74
C TYR A 46 10.65 10.86 8.59
N THR A 47 10.64 10.30 9.81
CA THR A 47 11.75 10.40 10.77
C THR A 47 12.75 9.23 10.71
N GLY A 48 12.47 8.17 9.95
CA GLY A 48 13.28 6.95 9.89
C GLY A 48 12.50 5.69 10.28
N GLY A 49 13.12 4.53 10.11
CA GLY A 49 12.54 3.22 10.41
C GLY A 49 11.63 2.69 9.30
N ASN A 50 10.91 1.61 9.62
CA ASN A 50 9.88 1.04 8.77
C ASN A 50 8.55 1.72 9.12
N VAL A 51 7.87 2.27 8.12
CA VAL A 51 6.62 3.00 8.30
C VAL A 51 5.65 2.74 7.16
N ALA A 52 4.36 2.79 7.48
CA ALA A 52 3.26 2.92 6.55
C ALA A 52 2.54 4.25 6.82
N LEU A 53 2.71 5.22 5.91
CA LEU A 53 2.21 6.58 6.05
C LEU A 53 1.01 6.78 5.14
N GLU A 54 -0.16 6.99 5.75
CA GLU A 54 -1.34 7.41 4.97
C GLU A 54 -1.14 8.84 4.49
N LEU A 55 -1.48 9.09 3.23
CA LEU A 55 -1.24 10.36 2.57
C LEU A 55 -2.53 11.13 2.34
N ASN A 56 -2.46 12.43 2.56
CA ASN A 56 -3.48 13.35 2.08
C ASN A 56 -3.20 13.80 0.62
N HIS A 57 -4.19 14.44 0.00
CA HIS A 57 -4.08 14.89 -1.40
C HIS A 57 -2.87 15.80 -1.66
N ARG A 58 -2.54 16.71 -0.73
CA ARG A 58 -1.36 17.60 -0.84
C ARG A 58 -0.07 16.80 -0.93
N GLN A 59 0.09 15.81 -0.05
CA GLN A 59 1.27 14.95 -0.01
C GLN A 59 1.38 14.10 -1.28
N ILE A 60 0.28 13.55 -1.80
CA ILE A 60 0.27 12.79 -3.06
C ILE A 60 0.71 13.68 -4.23
N SER A 61 0.19 14.91 -4.33
CA SER A 61 0.59 15.86 -5.36
C SER A 61 2.06 16.25 -5.25
N HIS A 62 2.57 16.41 -4.03
CA HIS A 62 3.99 16.68 -3.79
C HIS A 62 4.87 15.52 -4.26
N ILE A 63 4.56 14.29 -3.83
CA ILE A 63 5.29 13.07 -4.24
C ILE A 63 5.33 12.94 -5.76
N ALA A 64 4.20 13.16 -6.44
CA ALA A 64 4.12 13.09 -7.89
C ALA A 64 5.08 14.06 -8.60
N ARG A 65 5.26 15.27 -8.04
CA ARG A 65 6.20 16.27 -8.57
C ARG A 65 7.65 15.84 -8.30
N GLU A 66 7.98 15.57 -7.04
CA GLU A 66 9.36 15.24 -6.64
C GLU A 66 9.88 13.98 -7.34
N TRP A 67 9.07 12.93 -7.45
CA TRP A 67 9.47 11.71 -8.15
C TRP A 67 9.65 11.90 -9.65
N ARG A 68 8.90 12.83 -10.27
CA ARG A 68 9.11 13.21 -11.66
C ARG A 68 10.42 13.96 -11.84
N GLU A 69 10.74 14.89 -10.95
CA GLU A 69 12.00 15.65 -10.95
C GLU A 69 13.21 14.74 -10.69
N ALA A 70 13.03 13.71 -9.87
CA ALA A 70 14.02 12.65 -9.63
C ALA A 70 14.13 11.62 -10.77
N GLY A 71 13.39 11.77 -11.88
CA GLY A 71 13.47 10.91 -13.06
C GLY A 71 12.72 9.57 -12.96
N SER A 72 11.91 9.37 -11.92
CA SER A 72 11.08 8.16 -11.75
C SER A 72 9.68 8.36 -12.38
N GLU A 73 9.64 8.37 -13.71
CA GLU A 73 8.42 8.69 -14.46
C GLU A 73 7.24 7.75 -14.16
N HIS A 74 7.49 6.44 -14.06
CA HIS A 74 6.43 5.46 -13.77
C HIS A 74 5.82 5.70 -12.39
N ALA A 75 6.65 5.78 -11.34
CA ALA A 75 6.21 6.05 -9.98
C ALA A 75 5.45 7.38 -9.87
N ALA A 76 5.95 8.43 -10.53
CA ALA A 76 5.27 9.72 -10.59
C ALA A 76 3.91 9.64 -11.30
N SER A 77 3.79 8.84 -12.37
CA SER A 77 2.52 8.67 -13.08
C SER A 77 1.46 7.95 -12.23
N TYR A 78 1.87 6.95 -11.43
CA TYR A 78 0.97 6.32 -10.45
C TYR A 78 0.56 7.28 -9.35
N ALA A 79 1.49 8.10 -8.84
CA ALA A 79 1.17 9.14 -7.86
C ALA A 79 0.16 10.16 -8.42
N VAL A 80 0.29 10.56 -9.70
CA VAL A 80 -0.73 11.39 -10.37
C VAL A 80 -2.08 10.68 -10.43
N ALA A 81 -2.12 9.41 -10.85
CA ALA A 81 -3.38 8.67 -10.92
C ALA A 81 -4.08 8.53 -9.56
N MET A 82 -3.30 8.40 -8.48
CA MET A 82 -3.82 8.31 -7.11
C MET A 82 -4.38 9.62 -6.56
N GLN A 83 -4.16 10.77 -7.20
CA GLN A 83 -4.76 12.04 -6.76
C GLN A 83 -6.29 12.06 -6.95
N GLU A 84 -6.80 11.28 -7.90
CA GLU A 84 -8.22 11.22 -8.27
C GLU A 84 -9.01 10.15 -7.50
N THR A 85 -8.32 9.36 -6.66
CA THR A 85 -8.97 8.25 -5.95
C THR A 85 -9.75 8.73 -4.73
N ARG A 86 -10.85 8.04 -4.44
CA ARG A 86 -11.58 8.16 -3.17
C ARG A 86 -11.11 7.17 -2.11
N ARG A 87 -10.22 6.24 -2.50
CA ARG A 87 -9.65 5.24 -1.61
C ARG A 87 -8.44 5.82 -0.87
N PRO A 88 -8.14 5.33 0.34
CA PRO A 88 -6.94 5.74 1.05
C PRO A 88 -5.69 5.36 0.27
N VAL A 89 -4.70 6.24 0.31
CA VAL A 89 -3.39 6.08 -0.34
C VAL A 89 -2.34 6.02 0.76
N VAL A 90 -1.42 5.07 0.64
CA VAL A 90 -0.38 4.81 1.63
C VAL A 90 0.99 4.75 0.96
N LEU A 91 1.96 5.43 1.57
CA LEU A 91 3.37 5.30 1.26
C LEU A 91 4.01 4.37 2.29
N VAL A 92 4.58 3.27 1.82
CA VAL A 92 5.32 2.35 2.69
C VAL A 92 6.81 2.52 2.42
N ILE A 93 7.55 2.88 3.48
CA ILE A 93 9.01 3.01 3.46
C ILE A 93 9.56 1.96 4.42
N LEU A 94 10.29 0.99 3.90
CA LEU A 94 11.02 0.01 4.70
C LEU A 94 12.49 0.40 4.68
N GLN A 95 13.00 0.98 5.76
CA GLN A 95 14.44 1.23 5.89
C GLN A 95 15.23 -0.08 6.01
N THR A 96 14.66 -1.09 6.67
CA THR A 96 15.32 -2.39 6.89
C THR A 96 14.38 -3.55 6.60
N ASP A 97 14.96 -4.71 6.28
CA ASP A 97 14.21 -5.97 6.15
C ASP A 97 13.95 -6.62 7.53
N ALA A 98 13.16 -5.94 8.36
CA ALA A 98 12.69 -6.47 9.64
C ALA A 98 11.30 -7.11 9.49
N ALA A 99 10.87 -7.88 10.48
CA ALA A 99 9.51 -8.40 10.58
C ALA A 99 8.48 -7.28 10.33
N PRO A 100 7.45 -7.51 9.49
CA PRO A 100 6.42 -6.51 9.23
C PRO A 100 5.68 -6.17 10.53
N SER A 101 5.25 -4.92 10.65
CA SER A 101 4.56 -4.39 11.83
C SER A 101 3.14 -3.88 11.55
N SER A 102 2.75 -3.80 10.27
CA SER A 102 1.43 -3.34 9.84
C SER A 102 0.94 -4.09 8.59
N THR A 103 -0.36 -3.99 8.30
CA THR A 103 -0.96 -4.59 7.10
C THR A 103 -0.34 -4.04 5.80
N PRO A 104 -0.13 -2.72 5.60
CA PRO A 104 0.52 -2.23 4.39
C PRO A 104 1.96 -2.78 4.21
N GLU A 105 2.74 -2.91 5.29
CA GLU A 105 4.08 -3.50 5.22
C GLU A 105 4.04 -4.99 4.82
N ALA A 106 3.10 -5.75 5.40
CA ALA A 106 2.88 -7.15 5.05
C ALA A 106 2.54 -7.30 3.56
N TYR A 107 1.61 -6.49 3.05
CA TYR A 107 1.26 -6.47 1.62
C TYR A 107 2.43 -6.07 0.73
N LEU A 108 3.25 -5.09 1.12
CA LEU A 108 4.44 -4.70 0.35
C LEU A 108 5.41 -5.87 0.22
N LYS A 109 5.74 -6.56 1.32
CA LYS A 109 6.65 -7.70 1.26
C LYS A 109 6.12 -8.85 0.40
N LEU A 110 4.81 -9.11 0.44
CA LEU A 110 4.17 -10.07 -0.48
C LEU A 110 4.24 -9.61 -1.95
N HIS A 111 4.09 -8.32 -2.22
CA HIS A 111 4.28 -7.78 -3.57
C HIS A 111 5.73 -7.93 -4.05
N LEU A 112 6.74 -7.68 -3.19
CA LEU A 112 8.14 -7.90 -3.55
C LEU A 112 8.39 -9.35 -4.00
N LEU A 113 7.77 -10.33 -3.33
CA LEU A 113 7.85 -11.75 -3.70
C LEU A 113 7.13 -12.02 -5.04
N SER A 114 5.88 -11.55 -5.18
CA SER A 114 5.06 -11.79 -6.36
C SER A 114 5.62 -11.13 -7.62
N HIS A 115 6.24 -9.95 -7.46
CA HIS A 115 6.98 -9.24 -8.52
C HIS A 115 8.37 -9.83 -8.77
N ARG A 116 8.77 -10.86 -8.03
CA ARG A 116 10.07 -11.54 -8.12
C ARG A 116 11.27 -10.62 -7.85
N LEU A 117 11.06 -9.52 -7.15
CA LEU A 117 12.11 -8.62 -6.69
C LEU A 117 12.93 -9.28 -5.58
N VAL A 118 12.25 -10.07 -4.74
CA VAL A 118 12.89 -10.99 -3.78
C VAL A 118 12.45 -12.44 -4.07
N LYS A 119 13.32 -13.39 -3.75
CA LYS A 119 13.02 -14.83 -3.83
C LYS A 119 12.30 -15.30 -2.56
N PRO A 120 11.65 -16.48 -2.56
CA PRO A 120 11.26 -17.15 -1.32
C PRO A 120 12.44 -17.21 -0.34
N HIS A 121 12.18 -16.93 0.94
CA HIS A 121 13.19 -16.76 2.00
C HIS A 121 14.13 -15.55 1.83
N GLY A 122 13.83 -14.63 0.90
CA GLY A 122 14.62 -13.41 0.64
C GLY A 122 14.10 -12.15 1.33
N THR A 123 13.09 -12.25 2.21
CA THR A 123 12.61 -11.16 3.06
C THR A 123 12.04 -11.72 4.37
N ASP A 124 12.13 -10.97 5.46
CA ASP A 124 11.58 -11.37 6.76
C ASP A 124 10.04 -11.25 6.77
N LEU A 125 9.33 -12.36 6.95
CA LEU A 125 7.87 -12.43 7.06
C LEU A 125 7.42 -12.93 8.45
N SER A 126 8.30 -12.88 9.45
CA SER A 126 8.00 -13.33 10.81
C SER A 126 6.81 -12.57 11.36
N GLY A 127 5.81 -13.28 11.91
CA GLY A 127 4.64 -12.66 12.51
C GLY A 127 3.65 -12.03 11.52
N ILE A 128 3.71 -12.36 10.22
CA ILE A 128 2.85 -11.74 9.20
C ILE A 128 1.35 -12.05 9.36
N PHE A 129 0.98 -13.24 9.86
CA PHE A 129 -0.42 -13.70 9.85
C PHE A 129 -1.40 -12.80 10.62
N PRO A 130 -1.10 -12.34 11.86
CA PRO A 130 -1.96 -11.38 12.56
C PRO A 130 -2.15 -10.03 11.84
N LEU A 131 -1.27 -9.68 10.90
CA LEU A 131 -1.34 -8.42 10.15
C LEU A 131 -2.19 -8.55 8.87
N LEU A 132 -2.59 -9.76 8.50
CA LEU A 132 -3.41 -10.05 7.34
C LEU A 132 -4.82 -10.40 7.83
N PRO A 133 -5.74 -9.43 7.91
CA PRO A 133 -7.10 -9.71 8.39
C PRO A 133 -7.79 -10.72 7.50
N ASN A 134 -8.73 -11.48 8.07
CA ASN A 134 -9.59 -12.35 7.28
C ASN A 134 -10.63 -11.50 6.54
N VAL A 135 -10.64 -11.59 5.22
CA VAL A 135 -11.39 -10.70 4.32
C VAL A 135 -12.20 -11.52 3.34
N ALA A 136 -13.41 -11.06 3.02
CA ALA A 136 -14.16 -11.57 1.88
C ALA A 136 -13.69 -10.90 0.59
N TRP A 137 -13.13 -11.68 -0.34
CA TRP A 137 -12.69 -11.19 -1.64
C TRP A 137 -13.86 -11.21 -2.61
N THR A 138 -14.47 -10.06 -2.85
CA THR A 138 -15.67 -9.98 -3.69
C THR A 138 -15.38 -9.40 -5.08
N ASN A 139 -16.35 -9.50 -5.99
CA ASN A 139 -16.28 -8.80 -7.28
C ASN A 139 -16.27 -7.26 -7.15
N GLU A 140 -16.56 -6.70 -5.98
CA GLU A 140 -16.46 -5.26 -5.66
C GLU A 140 -15.15 -4.91 -4.92
N GLY A 141 -14.30 -5.91 -4.64
CA GLY A 141 -13.05 -5.79 -3.88
C GLY A 141 -13.12 -6.43 -2.50
N ALA A 142 -12.13 -6.14 -1.66
CA ALA A 142 -12.07 -6.60 -0.28
C ALA A 142 -13.22 -6.02 0.55
N VAL A 143 -13.92 -6.90 1.27
CA VAL A 143 -15.01 -6.53 2.18
C VAL A 143 -14.75 -7.18 3.54
N ASP A 144 -14.93 -6.40 4.60
CA ASP A 144 -14.88 -6.89 5.98
C ASP A 144 -16.00 -7.92 6.22
N LEU A 145 -15.70 -8.99 6.94
CA LEU A 145 -16.67 -10.04 7.24
C LEU A 145 -17.87 -9.54 8.05
N GLU A 146 -17.68 -8.53 8.90
CA GLU A 146 -18.76 -7.91 9.68
C GLU A 146 -19.66 -7.03 8.80
N GLU A 147 -19.12 -6.46 7.73
CA GLU A 147 -19.88 -5.65 6.76
C GLU A 147 -20.55 -6.48 5.65
N LEU A 148 -20.08 -7.69 5.41
CA LEU A 148 -20.49 -8.53 4.28
C LEU A 148 -22.01 -8.80 4.23
N PRO A 149 -22.71 -9.15 5.34
CA PRO A 149 -24.14 -9.44 5.29
C PRO A 149 -24.98 -8.24 4.82
N GLU A 150 -24.62 -7.03 5.26
CA GLU A 150 -25.31 -5.80 4.85
C GLU A 150 -25.08 -5.52 3.36
N ARG A 151 -23.85 -5.65 2.87
CA ARG A 151 -23.53 -5.44 1.46
C ARG A 151 -24.22 -6.46 0.54
N GLN A 152 -24.27 -7.73 0.94
CA GLN A 152 -25.01 -8.77 0.21
C GLN A 152 -26.51 -8.46 0.15
N LEU A 153 -27.10 -7.95 1.24
CA LEU A 153 -28.49 -7.54 1.26
C LEU A 153 -28.72 -6.37 0.29
N MET A 154 -27.90 -5.33 0.33
CA MET A 154 -28.01 -4.17 -0.57
C MET A 154 -27.90 -4.58 -2.05
N ALA A 155 -26.93 -5.43 -2.40
CA ALA A 155 -26.81 -5.93 -3.76
C ALA A 155 -28.09 -6.65 -4.23
N ARG A 156 -28.69 -7.50 -3.38
CA ARG A 156 -29.94 -8.20 -3.70
C ARG A 156 -31.13 -7.26 -3.88
N LEU A 157 -31.24 -6.22 -3.06
CA LEU A 157 -32.28 -5.20 -3.20
C LEU A 157 -32.16 -4.43 -4.53
N ASP A 158 -30.93 -4.22 -4.99
CA ASP A 158 -30.63 -3.63 -6.30
C ASP A 158 -30.76 -4.63 -7.48
N GLY A 159 -31.14 -5.89 -7.23
CA GLY A 159 -31.21 -6.94 -8.26
C GLY A 159 -29.83 -7.43 -8.76
N ARG A 160 -28.76 -7.17 -8.01
CA ARG A 160 -27.39 -7.61 -8.30
C ARG A 160 -26.96 -8.74 -7.36
N LEU A 161 -25.86 -9.42 -7.73
CA LEU A 161 -25.17 -10.38 -6.87
C LEU A 161 -23.83 -9.79 -6.43
N LEU A 162 -23.53 -9.89 -5.14
CA LEU A 162 -22.17 -9.74 -4.61
C LEU A 162 -21.55 -11.13 -4.55
N GLU A 163 -20.67 -11.43 -5.51
CA GLU A 163 -19.93 -12.68 -5.61
C GLU A 163 -18.73 -12.62 -4.66
N VAL A 164 -18.51 -13.71 -3.91
CA VAL A 164 -17.42 -13.91 -2.94
C VAL A 164 -16.60 -15.11 -3.37
#